data_AF-A0A6L7XDB1-F1
#
_entry.id   AF-A0A6L7XDB1-F1
#
_cell.length_a   1.000
_cell.length_b   1.000
_cell.length_c   1.000
_cell.angle_alpha   90.00
_cell.angle_beta   90.00
_cell.angle_gamma   90.00
#
_symmetry.space_group_name_H-M   'P 1'
#
loop_
_entity.id
_entity.type
_entity.pdbx_description
1 polymer ?
#
loop_
_entity_poly.entity_id
_entity_poly.type
_entity_poly.pdbx_seq_one_letter_code
_entity_poly.pdbx_strand_id
1 'polypeptide(L)'
;HQAVPTDAIDPDDIRVFELEPGEFVLFSENALHGSGPNRTGQPRIGLSPRVTVPFVRVTGNPLYAGLDRARDAPDEPRQMGLLRGRDYTGRHHIVPLPC
;
A
#
# COMPACT_ATOMS: atom_id res chain seq x y z
N HIS A 1 9.99 11.24 3.73
CA HIS A 1 8.72 11.68 3.11
C HIS A 1 8.78 13.19 2.96
N GLN A 2 8.79 13.69 1.73
CA GLN A 2 8.70 15.13 1.51
C GLN A 2 7.23 15.50 1.68
N ALA A 3 6.91 16.36 2.65
CA ALA A 3 5.54 16.86 2.80
C ALA A 3 5.19 17.63 1.52
N VAL A 4 4.04 17.30 0.93
CA VAL A 4 3.51 18.07 -0.20
C VAL A 4 3.14 19.45 0.35
N PRO A 5 3.67 20.55 -0.21
CA PRO A 5 3.25 21.89 0.17
C PRO A 5 1.73 22.01 0.06
N THR A 6 1.06 22.53 1.08
CA THR A 6 -0.41 22.60 1.13
C THR A 6 -1.00 23.52 0.05
N ASP A 7 -0.21 24.46 -0.47
CA ASP A 7 -0.53 25.31 -1.62
C ASP A 7 -0.43 24.58 -2.97
N ALA A 8 0.14 23.36 -2.99
CA ALA A 8 0.16 22.49 -4.17
C ALA A 8 -1.06 21.55 -4.26
N ILE A 9 -1.98 21.60 -3.29
CA ILE A 9 -3.22 20.81 -3.29
C ILE A 9 -4.34 21.68 -3.82
N ASP A 10 -4.93 21.30 -4.96
CA ASP A 10 -6.16 21.90 -5.46
C ASP A 10 -7.37 21.32 -4.71
N PRO A 11 -8.09 22.10 -3.89
CA PRO A 11 -9.23 21.61 -3.15
C PRO A 11 -10.42 21.22 -4.04
N ASP A 12 -10.54 21.79 -5.24
CA ASP A 12 -11.68 21.54 -6.14
C ASP A 12 -11.55 20.18 -6.87
N ASP A 13 -10.34 19.63 -6.91
CA ASP A 13 -10.08 18.29 -7.47
C ASP A 13 -10.12 17.17 -6.42
N ILE A 14 -10.37 17.49 -5.15
CA ILE A 14 -10.53 16.46 -4.11
C ILE A 14 -11.78 15.61 -4.41
N ARG A 15 -11.59 14.29 -4.40
CA ARG A 15 -12.67 13.29 -4.52
C ARG A 15 -12.77 12.47 -3.24
N VAL A 16 -13.99 12.37 -2.72
CA VAL A 16 -14.30 11.55 -1.54
C VAL A 16 -14.83 10.21 -2.01
N PHE A 17 -14.22 9.13 -1.52
CA PHE A 17 -14.65 7.76 -1.76
C PHE A 17 -15.28 7.22 -0.48
N GLU A 18 -16.61 7.10 -0.48
CA GLU A 18 -17.33 6.34 0.54
C GLU A 18 -17.49 4.90 0.04
N LEU A 19 -17.22 3.94 0.91
CA LEU A 19 -17.23 2.51 0.59
C LEU A 19 -18.11 1.77 1.59
N GLU A 20 -18.96 0.89 1.09
CA GLU A 20 -19.70 -0.08 1.89
C GLU A 20 -18.81 -1.29 2.28
N PRO A 21 -19.18 -2.07 3.32
CA PRO A 21 -18.45 -3.29 3.67
C PRO A 21 -18.31 -4.25 2.48
N GLY A 22 -17.07 -4.53 2.08
CA GLY A 22 -16.75 -5.41 0.95
C GLY A 22 -16.39 -4.66 -0.33
N GLU A 23 -16.64 -3.36 -0.41
CA GLU A 23 -16.17 -2.53 -1.52
C GLU A 23 -14.69 -2.18 -1.36
N PHE A 24 -14.03 -1.93 -2.48
CA PHE A 24 -12.61 -1.59 -2.51
C PHE A 24 -12.33 -0.54 -3.58
N VAL A 25 -11.24 0.20 -3.36
CA VAL A 25 -10.66 1.14 -4.32
C VAL A 25 -9.26 0.69 -4.68
N LEU A 26 -8.93 0.75 -5.97
CA LEU A 26 -7.57 0.54 -6.46
C LEU A 26 -6.95 1.90 -6.77
N PHE A 27 -5.79 2.17 -6.18
CA PHE A 27 -5.03 3.38 -6.45
C PHE A 27 -3.54 3.08 -6.45
N SER A 28 -2.78 3.90 -7.17
CA SER A 28 -1.32 3.84 -7.15
C SER A 28 -0.80 4.37 -5.82
N GLU A 29 0.27 3.78 -5.27
CA GLU A 29 0.87 4.27 -4.02
C GLU A 29 1.39 5.71 -4.12
N ASN A 30 1.62 6.21 -5.33
CA ASN A 30 2.04 7.58 -5.62
C ASN A 30 0.87 8.56 -5.78
N ALA A 31 -0.38 8.08 -5.78
CA ALA A 31 -1.54 8.97 -5.84
C ALA A 31 -1.63 9.81 -4.55
N LEU A 32 -1.92 11.11 -4.66
CA LEU A 32 -2.21 11.93 -3.48
C LEU A 32 -3.49 11.40 -2.83
N HIS A 33 -3.39 10.95 -1.58
CA HIS A 33 -4.53 10.41 -0.84
C HIS A 33 -4.40 10.68 0.65
N GLY A 34 -5.55 10.71 1.32
CA GLY A 34 -5.63 10.88 2.76
C GLY A 34 -7.01 10.48 3.25
N SER A 35 -7.16 10.37 4.57
CA SER A 35 -8.44 10.12 5.20
C SER A 35 -8.94 11.36 5.91
N GLY A 36 -10.20 11.72 5.68
CA GLY A 36 -10.88 12.70 6.53
C GLY A 36 -11.04 12.19 7.97
N PRO A 37 -11.35 13.10 8.92
CA PRO A 37 -11.62 12.72 10.30
C PRO A 37 -12.75 11.69 10.37
N ASN A 38 -12.70 10.79 11.36
CA ASN A 38 -13.82 9.89 11.60
C ASN A 38 -15.01 10.71 12.11
N ARG A 39 -16.03 10.85 11.27
CA ARG A 39 -17.28 11.58 11.59
C ARG A 39 -18.34 10.68 12.24
N THR A 40 -18.07 9.38 12.30
CA THR A 40 -18.94 8.41 12.95
C THR A 40 -18.45 8.14 14.37
N GLY A 41 -19.35 7.71 15.26
CA GLY A 41 -18.98 7.21 16.59
C GLY A 41 -18.43 5.77 16.58
N GLN A 42 -18.19 5.19 15.40
CA GLN A 42 -17.81 3.79 15.23
C GLN A 42 -16.41 3.66 14.63
N PRO A 43 -15.63 2.61 14.98
CA PRO A 43 -14.34 2.34 14.36
C PRO A 43 -14.48 2.07 12.85
N ARG A 44 -13.53 2.59 12.05
CA ARG A 44 -13.39 2.26 10.63
C ARG A 44 -12.12 1.42 10.42
N ILE A 45 -12.27 0.27 9.77
CA ILE A 45 -11.16 -0.62 9.42
C ILE A 45 -11.04 -0.69 7.91
N GLY A 46 -9.82 -0.58 7.39
CA GLY A 46 -9.49 -0.82 5.99
C GLY A 46 -8.32 -1.80 5.87
N LEU A 47 -8.40 -2.69 4.89
CA LEU A 47 -7.31 -3.60 4.52
C LEU A 47 -6.65 -3.08 3.24
N SER A 48 -5.31 -3.00 3.23
CA SER A 48 -4.54 -2.48 2.10
C SER A 48 -3.50 -3.51 1.63
N PRO A 49 -3.94 -4.58 0.93
CA PRO A 49 -3.00 -5.46 0.24
C PRO A 49 -2.30 -4.67 -0.88
N ARG A 50 -0.97 -4.74 -0.92
CA ARG A 50 -0.17 -4.17 -2.01
C ARG A 50 0.22 -5.27 -2.98
N VAL A 51 0.03 -5.00 -4.26
CA VAL A 51 0.39 -5.91 -5.35
C VAL A 51 1.43 -5.26 -6.24
N THR A 52 2.34 -6.09 -6.77
CA THR A 52 3.34 -5.67 -7.74
C THR A 52 3.58 -6.78 -8.74
N VAL A 53 4.38 -6.48 -9.76
CA VAL A 53 4.76 -7.41 -10.83
C VAL A 53 6.06 -8.14 -10.47
N PRO A 54 6.30 -9.37 -10.99
CA PRO A 54 7.40 -10.23 -10.55
C PRO A 54 8.82 -9.67 -10.75
N PHE A 55 9.00 -8.67 -11.62
CA PHE A 55 10.31 -8.08 -11.88
C PHE A 55 10.67 -6.92 -10.95
N VAL A 56 9.72 -6.43 -10.14
CA VAL A 56 9.96 -5.37 -9.15
C VAL A 56 10.64 -5.98 -7.94
N ARG A 57 11.86 -5.53 -7.64
CA ARG A 57 12.57 -5.97 -6.45
C ARG A 57 11.88 -5.41 -5.20
N VAL A 58 11.50 -6.30 -4.29
CA VAL A 58 10.89 -5.94 -3.01
C VAL A 58 11.93 -6.22 -1.93
N THR A 59 12.46 -5.15 -1.35
CA THR A 59 13.46 -5.17 -0.27
C THR A 59 12.89 -4.48 0.96
N GLY A 60 13.19 -4.98 2.16
CA GLY A 60 12.73 -4.41 3.42
C GLY A 60 11.20 -4.40 3.65
N ASN A 61 10.75 -3.63 4.65
CA ASN A 61 9.34 -3.51 5.02
C ASN A 61 8.68 -2.26 4.40
N PRO A 62 7.73 -2.40 3.45
CA PRO A 62 7.05 -1.26 2.83
C PRO A 62 6.14 -0.48 3.81
N LEU A 63 5.70 -1.08 4.92
CA LEU A 63 4.99 -0.35 5.99
C LEU A 63 5.90 0.65 6.70
N TYR A 64 7.21 0.42 6.68
CA TYR A 64 8.19 1.34 7.24
C TYR A 64 8.81 2.27 6.21
N ALA A 65 8.56 2.12 4.91
CA ALA A 65 9.20 2.90 3.84
C ALA A 65 8.96 4.43 3.93
N GLY A 66 8.23 4.90 4.94
CA GLY A 66 8.12 6.31 5.33
C GLY A 66 8.29 6.65 6.81
N LEU A 67 8.63 5.67 7.65
CA LEU A 67 8.89 5.84 9.08
C LEU A 67 10.40 5.69 9.31
N ASP A 68 10.99 6.46 10.22
CA ASP A 68 12.43 6.38 10.55
C ASP A 68 12.91 4.95 10.91
N ARG A 69 11.97 4.05 11.26
CA ARG A 69 12.22 2.63 11.54
C ARG A 69 12.53 1.75 10.31
N ALA A 70 12.33 2.21 9.07
CA ALA A 70 12.72 1.42 7.89
C ALA A 70 14.22 1.38 7.66
N ARG A 71 14.92 2.46 8.00
CA ARG A 71 16.33 2.62 7.64
C ARG A 71 17.22 1.55 8.29
N ASP A 72 16.83 1.12 9.48
CA ASP A 72 17.60 0.17 10.29
C ASP A 72 16.96 -1.23 10.30
N ALA A 73 15.88 -1.45 9.52
CA ALA A 73 15.26 -2.76 9.41
C ALA A 73 16.17 -3.70 8.61
N PRO A 74 16.43 -4.92 9.08
CA PRO A 74 17.23 -5.88 8.33
C PRO A 74 16.55 -6.17 6.97
N ASP A 75 17.36 -6.31 5.92
CA ASP A 75 16.91 -6.68 4.58
C ASP A 75 16.56 -8.17 4.54
N GLU A 76 15.49 -8.55 5.25
CA GLU A 76 14.98 -9.91 5.24
C GLU A 76 14.12 -10.14 3.99
N PRO A 77 14.36 -11.24 3.25
CA PRO A 77 13.57 -11.56 2.06
C PRO A 77 12.10 -11.75 2.45
N ARG A 78 11.23 -10.94 1.84
CA ARG A 78 9.78 -11.01 2.06
C ARG A 78 9.21 -12.26 1.43
N GLN A 79 8.33 -12.93 2.18
CA GLN A 79 7.43 -13.92 1.62
C GLN A 79 6.38 -13.20 0.77
N MET A 80 6.23 -13.61 -0.48
CA MET A 80 5.29 -13.03 -1.43
C MET A 80 4.31 -14.09 -1.89
N GLY A 81 3.02 -13.77 -1.88
CA GLY A 81 2.01 -14.62 -2.51
C GLY A 81 1.93 -14.35 -4.01
N LEU A 82 1.95 -15.42 -4.82
CA LEU A 82 1.69 -15.30 -6.26
C LEU A 82 0.19 -15.31 -6.51
N LEU A 83 -0.39 -14.13 -6.74
CA LEU A 83 -1.84 -14.01 -7.00
C LEU A 83 -2.25 -14.62 -8.35
N ARG A 84 -1.43 -14.44 -9.39
CA ARG A 84 -1.70 -14.94 -10.75
C ARG A 84 -0.42 -15.11 -11.54
N GLY A 85 -0.39 -16.14 -12.41
CA GLY A 85 0.68 -16.35 -13.37
C GLY A 85 1.83 -17.21 -12.84
N ARG A 86 3.06 -16.87 -13.22
CA ARG A 86 4.30 -17.55 -12.81
C ARG A 86 5.38 -16.52 -12.46
N ASP A 87 6.19 -16.78 -11.44
CA ASP A 87 7.43 -16.03 -11.23
C ASP A 87 8.50 -16.54 -12.21
N TYR A 88 8.88 -15.70 -13.17
CA TYR A 88 9.93 -16.00 -14.15
C TYR A 88 11.30 -15.44 -13.74
N THR A 89 11.36 -14.73 -12.61
CA THR A 89 12.58 -14.08 -12.14
C THR A 89 13.32 -14.93 -11.11
N GLY A 90 12.59 -15.72 -10.32
CA GLY A 90 13.13 -16.52 -9.22
C GLY A 90 13.77 -15.67 -8.12
N ARG A 91 13.48 -14.36 -8.09
CA ARG A 91 14.11 -13.40 -7.17
C ARG A 91 13.38 -13.24 -5.85
N HIS A 92 12.14 -13.72 -5.77
CA HIS A 92 11.28 -13.56 -4.61
C HIS A 92 11.05 -14.90 -3.92
N HIS A 93 10.92 -14.87 -2.59
CA HIS A 93 10.48 -16.03 -1.85
C HIS A 93 8.96 -16.17 -1.99
N ILE A 94 8.54 -16.91 -3.02
CA ILE A 94 7.12 -17.15 -3.26
C ILE A 94 6.59 -18.18 -2.25
N VAL A 95 5.54 -17.80 -1.54
CA VAL A 95 4.79 -18.71 -0.67
C VAL A 95 3.45 -19.08 -1.30
N PRO A 96 2.97 -20.32 -1.12
CA PRO A 96 1.62 -20.69 -1.53
C PRO A 96 0.61 -19.80 -0.80
N LEU A 97 -0.35 -19.25 -1.54
CA LEU A 97 -1.52 -18.63 -0.94
C LEU A 97 -2.50 -19.72 -0.53
N PRO A 98 -3.10 -19.65 0.67
CA PRO A 98 -4.17 -20.56 1.04
C PRO A 98 -5.32 -20.35 0.05
N CYS A 99 -5.55 -21.37 -0.76
CA CYS A 99 -6.71 -21.49 -1.64
C CYS A 99 -7.94 -21.94 -0.84
#